data_AF-X1C7A8-F1
#
_entry.id   AF-X1C7A8-F1
#
_cell.length_a   1.000
_cell.length_b   1.000
_cell.length_c   1.000
_cell.angle_alpha   90.00
_cell.angle_beta   90.00
_cell.angle_gamma   90.00
#
_symmetry.space_group_name_H-M   'P 1'
#
loop_
_entity.id
_entity.type
_entity.pdbx_description
1 polymer ?
#
loop_
_entity_poly.entity_id
_entity_poly.type
_entity_poly.pdbx_seq_one_letter_code
_entity_poly.pdbx_strand_id
1 'polypeptide(L)' 'MLSEKMQDAINGQLNAELYSSYLYLSMNAYFKSINLDGFANWMHNQVQEELTHARKFYDFINQRGGRS' A
#
# COMPACT_ATOMS: atom_id res chain seq x y z
N MET A 1 17.55 16.66 -5.34
CA MET A 1 17.60 15.19 -5.23
C MET A 1 17.34 14.81 -3.78
N LEU A 2 16.70 13.67 -3.54
CA LEU A 2 16.50 13.13 -2.20
C LEU A 2 17.87 12.77 -1.60
N SER A 3 18.04 12.98 -0.28
CA SER A 3 19.16 12.35 0.42
C SER A 3 18.95 10.84 0.47
N GLU A 4 20.03 10.07 0.57
CA GLU A 4 19.98 8.61 0.67
C GLU A 4 19.06 8.16 1.81
N LYS A 5 19.25 8.72 3.02
CA LYS A 5 18.39 8.46 4.18
C LYS A 5 16.89 8.69 3.90
N MET A 6 16.54 9.73 3.15
CA MET A 6 15.15 10.03 2.82
C MET A 6 14.61 9.07 1.76
N GLN A 7 15.41 8.76 0.74
CA GLN A 7 15.04 7.78 -0.28
C GLN A 7 14.77 6.41 0.35
N ASP A 8 15.65 5.94 1.23
CA ASP A 8 15.48 4.65 1.91
C ASP A 8 14.23 4.60 2.78
N ALA A 9 13.93 5.68 3.51
CA ALA A 9 12.73 5.78 4.32
C ALA A 9 11.46 5.72 3.46
N ILE A 10 11.42 6.45 2.33
CA ILE A 10 10.25 6.47 1.46
C ILE A 10 10.09 5.14 0.71
N ASN A 11 11.19 4.49 0.31
CA ASN A 11 11.15 3.13 -0.25
C ASN A 11 10.66 2.10 0.77
N GLY A 12 11.07 2.23 2.04
CA GLY A 12 10.54 1.45 3.14
C GLY A 12 9.02 1.63 3.28
N GLN A 13 8.55 2.88 3.20
CA GLN A 13 7.12 3.18 3.28
C GLN A 13 6.36 2.64 2.05
N LEU A 14 6.90 2.79 0.84
CA LEU A 14 6.32 2.21 -0.38
C LEU A 14 6.10 0.70 -0.22
N ASN A 15 7.08 -0.02 0.31
CA ASN A 15 6.95 -1.45 0.59
C ASN A 15 5.90 -1.73 1.68
N ALA A 16 5.87 -0.93 2.75
CA ALA A 16 4.87 -1.05 3.80
C ALA A 16 3.44 -0.92 3.27
N GLU A 17 3.16 0.05 2.37
CA GLU A 17 1.82 0.20 1.78
C GLU A 17 1.46 -0.98 0.87
N LEU A 18 2.42 -1.49 0.08
CA LEU A 18 2.20 -2.69 -0.74
C LEU A 18 1.91 -3.91 0.15
N TYR A 19 2.64 -4.09 1.23
CA TYR A 19 2.39 -5.14 2.21
C TYR A 19 1.01 -4.98 2.87
N SER A 20 0.63 -3.77 3.29
CA SER A 20 -0.69 -3.47 3.85
C SER A 20 -1.80 -3.81 2.86
N SER A 21 -1.64 -3.47 1.56
CA SER A 21 -2.61 -3.84 0.53
C SER A 21 -2.78 -5.36 0.40
N TYR A 22 -1.69 -6.13 0.47
CA TYR A 22 -1.74 -7.60 0.43
C TYR A 22 -2.37 -8.18 1.70
N LEU A 23 -2.05 -7.61 2.86
CA LEU A 23 -2.65 -8.00 4.14
C LEU A 23 -4.17 -7.76 4.14
N TYR A 24 -4.63 -6.59 3.69
CA TYR A 24 -6.06 -6.28 3.60
C TYR A 24 -6.78 -7.14 2.56
N LEU A 25 -6.09 -7.55 1.49
CA LEU A 25 -6.65 -8.52 0.55
C LEU A 25 -6.84 -9.89 1.21
N SER A 26 -5.88 -10.33 2.04
CA SER A 26 -6.03 -11.55 2.84
C SER A 26 -7.20 -11.44 3.82
N MET A 27 -7.36 -10.30 4.49
CA MET A 27 -8.50 -10.05 5.40
C MET A 27 -9.83 -10.03 4.64
N ASN A 28 -9.89 -9.44 3.44
CA ASN A 28 -11.05 -9.50 2.56
C ASN A 28 -11.45 -10.96 2.27
N ALA A 29 -10.48 -11.80 1.87
CA ALA A 29 -10.72 -13.22 1.60
C ALA A 29 -11.20 -13.97 2.86
N TYR A 30 -10.60 -13.70 4.01
CA TYR A 30 -11.02 -14.27 5.29
C TYR A 30 -12.47 -13.90 5.62
N PHE A 31 -12.85 -12.62 5.55
CA PHE A 31 -14.21 -12.19 5.85
C PHE A 31 -15.25 -12.78 4.89
N LYS A 32 -14.92 -12.93 3.60
CA LYS A 32 -15.78 -13.66 2.66
C LYS A 32 -15.96 -15.12 3.05
N SER A 33 -14.92 -15.79 3.53
CA SER A 33 -14.98 -17.21 3.91
C SER A 33 -15.92 -17.50 5.09
N ILE A 34 -16.25 -16.47 5.90
CA ILE A 34 -17.14 -16.57 7.05
C ILE A 34 -18.43 -15.74 6.89
N ASN A 35 -18.81 -15.43 5.64
CA ASN A 35 -20.05 -14.71 5.28
C ASN A 35 -20.20 -13.31 5.93
N LEU A 36 -19.09 -12.60 6.14
CA LEU A 36 -19.07 -11.24 6.66
C LEU A 36 -18.85 -10.21 5.53
N ASP A 37 -19.80 -10.15 4.60
CA ASP A 37 -19.64 -9.40 3.33
C ASP A 37 -19.44 -7.89 3.52
N GLY A 38 -20.02 -7.28 4.56
CA GLY A 38 -19.80 -5.87 4.87
C GLY A 38 -18.33 -5.57 5.23
N PHE A 39 -17.71 -6.43 6.05
CA PHE A 39 -16.29 -6.32 6.41
C PHE A 39 -15.39 -6.64 5.21
N ALA A 40 -15.77 -7.63 4.41
CA ALA A 40 -15.05 -7.92 3.17
C ALA A 40 -15.05 -6.71 2.25
N ASN A 41 -16.22 -6.09 2.00
CA ASN A 41 -16.32 -4.90 1.15
C ASN A 41 -15.48 -3.73 1.69
N TRP A 42 -15.51 -3.50 3.01
CA TRP A 42 -14.63 -2.51 3.63
C TRP A 42 -13.15 -2.79 3.33
N MET A 43 -12.68 -4.01 3.58
CA MET A 43 -11.29 -4.38 3.31
C MET A 43 -10.94 -4.28 1.83
N HIS A 44 -11.85 -4.57 0.91
CA HIS A 44 -11.61 -4.37 -0.52
C HIS A 44 -11.31 -2.90 -0.85
N ASN A 45 -12.06 -1.97 -0.27
CA ASN A 45 -11.79 -0.54 -0.44
C ASN A 45 -10.43 -0.16 0.15
N GLN A 46 -10.07 -0.70 1.32
CA GLN A 46 -8.76 -0.46 1.94
C GLN A 46 -7.60 -0.97 1.07
N VAL A 47 -7.76 -2.11 0.38
CA VAL A 47 -6.75 -2.58 -0.60
C VAL A 47 -6.50 -1.51 -1.67
N GLN A 48 -7.56 -0.93 -2.23
CA GLN A 48 -7.42 0.10 -3.27
C GLN A 48 -6.81 1.40 -2.72
N GLU A 49 -7.14 1.76 -1.48
CA GLU A 49 -6.59 2.92 -0.79
C GLU A 49 -5.07 2.77 -0.58
N GLU A 50 -4.60 1.62 -0.09
CA GLU A 50 -3.17 1.40 0.11
C GLU A 50 -2.38 1.29 -1.20
N LEU A 51 -2.97 0.73 -2.26
CA LEU A 51 -2.37 0.78 -3.60
C LEU A 51 -2.25 2.21 -4.12
N THR A 52 -3.19 3.09 -3.74
CA THR A 52 -3.12 4.52 -4.05
C THR A 52 -2.02 5.20 -3.25
N HIS A 53 -1.85 4.86 -1.96
CA HIS A 53 -0.74 5.36 -1.14
C HIS A 53 0.62 4.93 -1.69
N ALA A 54 0.79 3.64 -1.99
CA ALA A 54 1.99 3.10 -2.61
C ALA A 54 2.34 3.87 -3.90
N ARG A 55 1.35 4.08 -4.79
CA ARG A 55 1.55 4.81 -6.04
C ARG A 55 2.01 6.26 -5.80
N LYS A 56 1.45 6.95 -4.81
CA LYS A 56 1.89 8.33 -4.47
C LYS A 56 3.35 8.38 -4.05
N PHE A 57 3.82 7.43 -3.24
CA PHE A 57 5.23 7.36 -2.85
C PHE A 57 6.13 7.03 -4.04
N TYR A 58 5.76 6.03 -4.83
CA TYR A 58 6.46 5.66 -6.06
C TYR A 58 6.61 6.86 -7.01
N ASP A 59 5.52 7.57 -7.30
CA ASP A 59 5.53 8.72 -8.19
C ASP A 59 6.40 9.85 -7.60
N PHE A 60 6.31 10.11 -6.30
CA PHE A 60 7.12 11.12 -5.63
C PHE A 60 8.62 10.84 -5.70
N ILE A 61 9.05 9.59 -5.45
CA ILE A 61 10.46 9.19 -5.54
C ILE A 61 11.01 9.48 -6.93
N ASN A 62 10.29 9.04 -7.97
CA ASN A 62 10.71 9.21 -9.36
C ASN A 62 10.70 10.69 -9.79
N GLN A 63 9.69 11.48 -9.40
CA GLN A 63 9.63 12.92 -9.68
C GLN A 63 10.78 13.71 -9.05
N ARG A 64 11.35 13.24 -7.94
CA ARG A 64 12.49 13.87 -7.26
C ARG A 64 13.86 13.35 -7.73
N GLY A 65 13.88 12.52 -8.77
CA GLY A 65 15.08 11.92 -9.34
C GLY A 65 15.69 10.82 -8.45
N GLY A 66 14.90 10.26 -7.53
CA GLY A 66 15.29 9.10 -6.73
C GLY A 66 15.06 7.78 -7.48
N ARG A 67 15.33 6.66 -6.80
CA ARG A 67 15.08 5.31 -7.32
C ARG A 67 14.23 4.51 -6.34
N SER A 68 13.09 4.04 -6.84
CA SER A 68 12.15 3.14 -6.16
C SER A 68 12.46 1.68 -6.43
#